data_AF-A0A1F3SN26-F1
#
_entry.id   AF-A0A1F3SN26-F1
#
_cell.length_a   1.000
_cell.length_b   1.000
_cell.length_c   1.000
_cell.angle_alpha   90.00
_cell.angle_beta   90.00
_cell.angle_gamma   90.00
#
_symmetry.space_group_name_H-M   'P 1'
#
loop_
_entity.id
_entity.type
_entity.pdbx_description
1 polymer ?
#
loop_
_entity_poly.entity_id
_entity_poly.type
_entity_poly.pdbx_seq_one_letter_code
_entity_poly.pdbx_strand_id
1 'polypeptide(L)'
;MKKKTEIKTWKNLESAFAGESMACQKYMYFAKLARQKGNEEVAQLFEETAKQEIGHAAGHLSFLYPADKLTVKDLLTLASEGETFEYTEMYPGYAETAKAEGQSAAVKEFEEQQAESAIHAKNFQDKLEKISKVFAGLAKVEKKHAAQYTKTLASL
;
A
#
# COMPACT_ATOMS: atom_id res chain seq x y z
N MET A 1 22.26 15.21 -8.83
CA MET A 1 21.80 13.82 -8.63
C MET A 1 20.57 13.60 -9.50
N LYS A 2 20.49 12.50 -10.26
CA LYS A 2 19.30 12.18 -11.08
C LYS A 2 18.09 11.94 -10.16
N LYS A 3 16.88 12.35 -10.57
CA LYS A 3 15.67 12.07 -9.79
C LYS A 3 15.45 10.55 -9.68
N LYS A 4 14.82 10.07 -8.60
CA LYS A 4 14.50 8.63 -8.38
C LYS A 4 13.80 8.03 -9.61
N THR A 5 12.97 8.80 -10.31
CA THR A 5 12.24 8.40 -11.52
C THR A 5 13.11 8.22 -12.78
N GLU A 6 14.36 8.70 -12.78
CA GLU A 6 15.28 8.63 -13.93
C GLU A 6 16.31 7.48 -13.82
N ILE A 7 16.40 6.83 -12.65
CA ILE A 7 17.29 5.68 -12.46
C ILE A 7 16.50 4.41 -12.74
N LYS A 8 16.86 3.71 -13.83
CA LYS A 8 16.19 2.49 -14.30
C LYS A 8 16.03 1.42 -13.22
N THR A 9 16.97 1.34 -12.27
CA THR A 9 16.91 0.41 -11.14
C THR A 9 15.63 0.54 -10.30
N TRP A 10 15.12 1.75 -10.06
CA TRP A 10 13.90 1.92 -9.26
C TRP A 10 12.67 1.41 -9.99
N LYS A 11 12.57 1.66 -11.29
CA LYS A 11 11.51 1.09 -12.14
C LYS A 11 11.58 -0.44 -12.21
N ASN A 12 12.80 -0.98 -12.24
CA ASN A 12 13.01 -2.43 -12.22
C ASN A 12 12.54 -3.03 -10.89
N LEU A 13 12.80 -2.37 -9.76
CA LEU A 13 12.34 -2.82 -8.43
C LEU A 13 10.81 -2.77 -8.31
N GLU A 14 10.15 -1.72 -8.81
CA GLU A 14 8.68 -1.64 -8.88
C GLU A 14 8.10 -2.75 -9.76
N SER A 15 8.72 -2.99 -10.91
CA SER A 15 8.31 -4.06 -11.83
C SER A 15 8.50 -5.46 -11.22
N ALA A 16 9.61 -5.68 -10.50
CA ALA A 16 9.88 -6.92 -9.80
C ALA A 16 8.86 -7.14 -8.68
N PHE A 17 8.61 -6.12 -7.84
CA PHE A 17 7.57 -6.17 -6.81
C PHE A 17 6.18 -6.54 -7.39
N ALA A 18 5.79 -5.92 -8.51
CA ALA A 18 4.55 -6.27 -9.19
C ALA A 18 4.57 -7.73 -9.69
N GLY A 19 5.70 -8.17 -10.25
CA GLY A 19 5.93 -9.56 -10.69
C GLY A 19 5.71 -10.58 -9.57
N GLU A 20 6.41 -10.41 -8.44
CA GLU A 20 6.32 -11.32 -7.30
C GLU A 20 4.93 -11.31 -6.65
N SER A 21 4.29 -10.14 -6.60
CA SER A 21 2.91 -10.01 -6.10
C SER A 21 1.91 -10.79 -6.97
N MET A 22 2.04 -10.69 -8.30
CA MET A 22 1.23 -11.47 -9.24
C MET A 22 1.54 -12.97 -9.16
N ALA A 23 2.81 -13.35 -8.99
CA ALA A 23 3.22 -14.75 -8.86
C ALA A 23 2.61 -15.39 -7.60
N CYS A 24 2.71 -14.71 -6.46
CA CYS A 24 2.08 -15.15 -5.20
C CYS A 24 0.58 -15.44 -5.39
N GLN A 25 -0.19 -14.49 -5.95
CA GLN A 25 -1.63 -14.67 -6.13
C GLN A 25 -1.98 -15.80 -7.11
N LYS A 26 -1.20 -15.94 -8.20
CA LYS A 26 -1.37 -17.05 -9.15
C LYS A 26 -1.11 -18.39 -8.50
N TYR A 27 -0.02 -18.53 -7.73
CA TYR A 27 0.33 -19.79 -7.08
C TYR A 27 -0.69 -20.17 -6.01
N MET A 28 -1.20 -19.23 -5.22
CA MET A 28 -2.30 -19.51 -4.30
C MET A 28 -3.57 -20.00 -5.03
N TYR A 29 -3.89 -19.41 -6.18
CA TYR A 29 -5.00 -19.89 -7.01
C TYR A 29 -4.73 -21.27 -7.61
N PHE A 30 -3.52 -21.52 -8.11
CA PHE A 30 -3.13 -22.83 -8.67
C PHE A 30 -3.13 -23.92 -7.61
N ALA A 31 -2.75 -23.62 -6.37
CA ALA A 31 -2.86 -24.55 -5.26
C ALA A 31 -4.30 -25.01 -5.04
N LYS A 32 -5.26 -24.06 -5.04
CA LYS A 32 -6.69 -24.36 -4.96
C LYS A 32 -7.12 -25.29 -6.11
N LEU A 33 -6.69 -25.00 -7.34
CA LEU A 33 -7.02 -25.85 -8.50
C LEU A 33 -6.38 -27.24 -8.43
N ALA A 34 -5.14 -27.35 -7.96
CA ALA A 34 -4.44 -28.62 -7.79
C ALA A 34 -5.16 -29.51 -6.75
N ARG A 35 -5.57 -28.92 -5.63
CA ARG A 35 -6.35 -29.59 -4.59
C ARG A 35 -7.72 -30.06 -5.10
N GLN A 36 -8.42 -29.25 -5.89
CA GLN A 36 -9.67 -29.65 -6.54
C GLN A 36 -9.51 -30.82 -7.52
N LYS A 37 -8.30 -31.00 -8.07
CA LYS A 37 -7.93 -32.12 -8.95
C LYS A 37 -7.39 -33.33 -8.18
N GLY A 38 -7.41 -33.31 -6.85
CA GLY A 38 -6.95 -34.41 -6.00
C GLY A 38 -5.43 -34.50 -5.86
N ASN A 39 -4.68 -33.46 -6.24
CA ASN A 39 -3.22 -33.43 -6.10
C ASN A 39 -2.80 -32.47 -4.98
N GLU A 40 -2.74 -33.00 -3.76
CA GLU A 40 -2.37 -32.24 -2.56
C GLU A 40 -0.89 -31.87 -2.53
N GLU A 41 -0.01 -32.74 -3.03
CA GLU A 41 1.45 -32.48 -3.07
C GLU A 41 1.77 -31.25 -3.94
N VAL A 42 1.17 -31.18 -5.13
CA VAL A 42 1.34 -30.01 -6.02
C VAL A 42 0.68 -28.77 -5.41
N ALA A 43 -0.43 -28.91 -4.70
CA ALA A 43 -1.06 -27.79 -4.01
C ALA A 43 -0.14 -27.19 -2.94
N GLN A 44 0.48 -28.05 -2.12
CA GLN A 44 1.44 -27.64 -1.09
C GLN A 44 2.69 -27.01 -1.68
N LEU A 45 3.20 -27.53 -2.81
CA LEU A 45 4.30 -26.93 -3.53
C LEU A 45 3.98 -25.49 -3.95
N PHE A 46 2.80 -25.26 -4.55
CA PHE A 46 2.38 -23.91 -4.94
C PHE A 46 2.22 -22.98 -3.72
N GLU A 47 1.63 -23.46 -2.63
CA GLU A 47 1.47 -22.66 -1.40
C GLU A 47 2.82 -22.28 -0.79
N GLU A 48 3.79 -23.19 -0.78
CA GLU A 48 5.13 -22.92 -0.27
C GLU A 48 5.88 -21.92 -1.15
N THR A 49 5.83 -22.09 -2.47
CA THR A 49 6.41 -21.11 -3.40
C THR A 49 5.74 -19.74 -3.25
N ALA A 50 4.41 -19.67 -3.10
CA ALA A 50 3.71 -18.40 -2.89
C ALA A 50 4.20 -17.66 -1.64
N LYS A 51 4.47 -18.38 -0.53
CA LYS A 51 5.06 -17.77 0.68
C LYS A 51 6.46 -17.21 0.43
N GLN A 52 7.26 -17.87 -0.40
CA GLN A 52 8.59 -17.37 -0.76
C GLN A 52 8.49 -16.08 -1.58
N GLU A 53 7.52 -15.98 -2.49
CA GLU A 53 7.31 -14.74 -3.26
C GLU A 53 6.90 -13.54 -2.39
N ILE A 54 6.21 -13.77 -1.26
CA ILE A 54 5.97 -12.71 -0.27
C ILE A 54 7.31 -12.17 0.27
N GLY A 55 8.27 -13.05 0.53
CA GLY A 55 9.62 -12.67 0.96
C GLY A 55 10.38 -11.87 -0.11
N HIS A 56 10.31 -12.30 -1.38
CA HIS A 56 10.92 -11.58 -2.50
C HIS A 56 10.29 -10.19 -2.70
N ALA A 57 8.96 -10.10 -2.71
CA ALA A 57 8.22 -8.85 -2.80
C ALA A 57 8.60 -7.89 -1.65
N ALA A 58 8.67 -8.38 -0.41
CA ALA A 58 9.10 -7.60 0.75
C ALA A 58 10.55 -7.10 0.60
N GLY A 59 11.45 -7.93 0.04
CA GLY A 59 12.82 -7.53 -0.29
C GLY A 59 12.85 -6.33 -1.23
N HIS A 60 12.06 -6.34 -2.31
CA HIS A 60 11.97 -5.21 -3.24
C HIS A 60 11.35 -3.96 -2.61
N LEU A 61 10.28 -4.12 -1.83
CA LEU A 61 9.64 -3.02 -1.10
C LEU A 61 10.60 -2.35 -0.11
N SER A 62 11.51 -3.10 0.53
CA SER A 62 12.47 -2.52 1.48
C SER A 62 13.41 -1.48 0.83
N PHE A 63 13.72 -1.63 -0.47
CA PHE A 63 14.47 -0.63 -1.21
C PHE A 63 13.59 0.56 -1.62
N LEU A 64 12.35 0.30 -2.05
CA LEU A 64 11.42 1.32 -2.51
C LEU A 64 10.92 2.22 -1.39
N TYR A 65 10.70 1.63 -0.21
CA TYR A 65 10.11 2.19 1.00
C TYR A 65 10.98 1.85 2.24
N PRO A 66 12.17 2.47 2.37
CA PRO A 66 13.07 2.17 3.48
C PRO A 66 12.44 2.51 4.83
N ALA A 67 12.38 1.52 5.74
CA ALA A 67 11.67 1.64 7.02
C ALA A 67 12.23 2.75 7.93
N ASP A 68 13.54 3.02 7.86
CA ASP A 68 14.22 4.08 8.62
C ASP A 68 13.82 5.49 8.15
N LYS A 69 13.17 5.61 7.00
CA LYS A 69 12.76 6.89 6.39
C LYS A 69 11.26 7.14 6.45
N LEU A 70 10.47 6.19 6.94
CA LEU A 70 9.02 6.27 6.92
C LEU A 70 8.46 6.23 8.35
N THR A 71 7.66 7.23 8.67
CA THR A 71 6.86 7.26 9.88
C THR A 71 5.52 6.56 9.65
N VAL A 72 4.80 6.21 10.73
CA VAL A 72 3.41 5.70 10.63
C VAL A 72 2.51 6.68 9.86
N LYS A 73 2.76 7.99 9.98
CA LYS A 73 2.04 9.01 9.23
C LYS A 73 2.28 8.87 7.72
N ASP A 74 3.52 8.62 7.31
CA ASP A 74 3.88 8.45 5.91
C ASP A 74 3.25 7.17 5.34
N LEU A 75 3.24 6.08 6.11
CA LEU A 75 2.58 4.83 5.71
C LEU A 75 1.08 5.01 5.46
N LEU A 76 0.36 5.71 6.35
CA LEU A 76 -1.06 6.01 6.18
C LEU A 76 -1.32 6.97 5.01
N THR A 77 -0.42 7.93 4.80
CA THR A 77 -0.51 8.85 3.65
C THR A 77 -0.38 8.07 2.35
N LEU A 78 0.66 7.24 2.21
CA LEU A 78 0.89 6.44 1.01
C LEU A 78 -0.29 5.49 0.71
N ALA A 79 -0.83 4.82 1.74
CA ALA A 79 -2.00 3.96 1.56
C ALA A 79 -3.24 4.75 1.13
N SER A 80 -3.50 5.90 1.79
CA SER A 80 -4.62 6.77 1.41
C SER A 80 -4.49 7.31 -0.01
N GLU A 81 -3.29 7.68 -0.46
CA GLU A 81 -3.04 8.19 -1.81
C GLU A 81 -3.27 7.12 -2.87
N GLY A 82 -2.82 5.88 -2.62
CA GLY A 82 -3.08 4.73 -3.49
C GLY A 82 -4.58 4.48 -3.67
N GLU A 83 -5.29 4.28 -2.56
CA GLU A 83 -6.75 4.06 -2.58
C GLU A 83 -7.49 5.23 -3.24
N THR A 84 -7.03 6.47 -3.02
CA THR A 84 -7.61 7.65 -3.68
C THR A 84 -7.47 7.59 -5.18
N PHE A 85 -6.27 7.32 -5.68
CA PHE A 85 -6.03 7.15 -7.11
C PHE A 85 -6.91 6.03 -7.69
N GLU A 86 -7.06 4.93 -6.96
CA GLU A 86 -7.89 3.81 -7.38
C GLU A 86 -9.36 4.23 -7.58
N TYR A 87 -9.97 4.89 -6.59
CA TYR A 87 -11.40 5.24 -6.67
C TYR A 87 -11.70 6.50 -7.50
N THR A 88 -10.75 7.43 -7.67
CA THR A 88 -10.98 8.68 -8.42
C THR A 88 -10.55 8.61 -9.88
N GLU A 89 -9.55 7.80 -10.21
CA GLU A 89 -8.95 7.78 -11.55
C GLU A 89 -8.96 6.37 -12.17
N MET A 90 -8.36 5.39 -11.50
CA MET A 90 -8.08 4.08 -12.10
C MET A 90 -9.35 3.29 -12.40
N TYR A 91 -10.16 2.98 -11.37
CA TYR A 91 -11.37 2.19 -11.55
C TYR A 91 -12.44 2.89 -12.39
N PRO A 92 -12.68 4.21 -12.25
CA PRO A 92 -13.54 4.94 -13.18
C PRO A 92 -13.08 4.79 -14.63
N GLY A 93 -11.79 4.99 -14.91
CA GLY A 93 -11.24 4.85 -16.28
C GLY A 93 -11.37 3.43 -16.83
N TYR A 94 -11.17 2.42 -15.98
CA TYR A 94 -11.32 1.01 -16.37
C TYR A 94 -12.78 0.63 -16.62
N ALA A 95 -13.70 1.10 -15.78
CA ALA A 95 -15.14 0.91 -15.96
C ALA A 95 -15.63 1.55 -17.27
N GLU A 96 -15.19 2.77 -17.59
CA GLU A 96 -15.54 3.43 -18.86
C GLU A 96 -14.99 2.68 -20.08
N THR A 97 -13.76 2.18 -20.01
CA THR A 97 -13.18 1.33 -21.06
C THR A 97 -14.01 0.05 -21.23
N ALA A 98 -14.33 -0.65 -20.14
CA ALA A 98 -15.13 -1.85 -20.15
C ALA A 98 -16.56 -1.62 -20.69
N LYS A 99 -17.17 -0.46 -20.39
CA LYS A 99 -18.47 -0.04 -20.96
C LYS A 99 -18.37 0.13 -22.47
N ALA A 100 -17.34 0.84 -22.95
CA ALA A 100 -17.11 1.07 -24.37
C ALA A 100 -16.90 -0.24 -25.16
N GLU A 101 -16.30 -1.25 -24.52
CA GLU A 101 -16.03 -2.56 -25.11
C GLU A 101 -17.15 -3.60 -24.86
N GLY A 102 -18.25 -3.21 -24.19
CA GLY A 102 -19.39 -4.10 -23.92
C GLY A 102 -19.13 -5.19 -22.87
N GLN A 103 -18.11 -5.03 -22.03
CA GLN A 103 -17.69 -6.00 -21.00
C GLN A 103 -18.43 -5.80 -19.67
N SER A 104 -19.75 -6.05 -19.65
CA SER A 104 -20.62 -5.74 -18.50
C SER A 104 -20.19 -6.37 -17.17
N ALA A 105 -19.61 -7.58 -17.18
CA ALA A 105 -19.08 -8.22 -15.98
C ALA A 105 -17.88 -7.45 -15.39
N ALA A 106 -16.98 -6.96 -16.24
CA ALA A 106 -15.83 -6.16 -15.81
C ALA A 106 -16.27 -4.78 -15.31
N VAL A 107 -17.28 -4.16 -15.93
CA VAL A 107 -17.87 -2.90 -15.43
C VAL A 107 -18.33 -3.07 -13.98
N LYS A 108 -19.11 -4.13 -13.70
CA LYS A 108 -19.63 -4.41 -12.36
C LYS A 108 -18.50 -4.59 -11.34
N GLU A 109 -17.47 -5.36 -11.70
CA GLU A 109 -16.31 -5.59 -10.85
C GLU A 109 -15.57 -4.28 -10.54
N PHE A 110 -15.29 -3.45 -11.55
CA PHE A 110 -14.58 -2.18 -11.35
C PHE A 110 -15.39 -1.17 -10.54
N GLU A 111 -16.71 -1.09 -10.74
CA GLU A 111 -17.58 -0.21 -9.95
C GLU A 111 -17.68 -0.66 -8.49
N GLU A 112 -17.68 -1.97 -8.22
CA GLU A 112 -17.62 -2.52 -6.86
C GLU A 112 -16.27 -2.21 -6.18
N GLN A 113 -15.16 -2.44 -6.88
CA GLN A 113 -13.81 -2.14 -6.37
C GLN A 113 -13.59 -0.63 -6.17
N GLN A 114 -14.17 0.22 -7.02
CA GLN A 114 -14.17 1.66 -6.84
C GLN A 114 -14.86 2.05 -5.52
N ALA A 115 -16.04 1.49 -5.24
CA ALA A 115 -16.77 1.77 -4.02
C ALA A 115 -16.02 1.30 -2.76
N GLU A 116 -15.38 0.14 -2.82
CA GLU A 116 -14.55 -0.39 -1.73
C GLU A 116 -13.31 0.47 -1.48
N SER A 117 -12.60 0.87 -2.53
CA SER A 117 -11.41 1.72 -2.45
C SER A 117 -11.72 3.09 -1.82
N ALA A 118 -12.91 3.65 -2.08
CA ALA A 118 -13.37 4.87 -1.42
C ALA A 118 -13.56 4.69 0.10
N ILE A 119 -14.00 3.51 0.55
CA ILE A 119 -14.12 3.18 1.98
C ILE A 119 -12.72 3.04 2.61
N HIS A 120 -11.79 2.38 1.94
CA HIS A 120 -10.41 2.24 2.39
C HIS A 120 -9.70 3.60 2.52
N ALA A 121 -9.80 4.45 1.49
CA ALA A 121 -9.24 5.80 1.51
C ALA A 121 -9.76 6.58 2.72
N LYS A 122 -11.08 6.58 2.95
CA LYS A 122 -11.68 7.22 4.13
C LYS A 122 -11.15 6.65 5.44
N ASN A 123 -11.05 5.33 5.55
CA ASN A 123 -10.52 4.68 6.75
C ASN A 123 -9.10 5.14 7.06
N PHE A 124 -8.21 5.20 6.06
CA PHE A 124 -6.84 5.69 6.26
C PHE A 124 -6.80 7.18 6.62
N GLN A 125 -7.60 8.01 5.95
CA GLN A 125 -7.70 9.45 6.23
C GLN A 125 -8.16 9.72 7.67
N ASP A 126 -9.19 9.02 8.16
CA ASP A 126 -9.68 9.18 9.53
C ASP A 126 -8.58 8.86 10.57
N LYS A 127 -7.76 7.84 10.30
CA LYS A 127 -6.67 7.45 11.21
C LYS A 127 -5.52 8.46 11.12
N LEU A 128 -5.22 8.95 9.93
CA LEU A 128 -4.23 10.00 9.70
C LEU A 128 -4.61 11.30 10.43
N GLU A 129 -5.89 11.70 10.38
CA GLU A 129 -6.38 12.89 11.09
C GLU A 129 -6.24 12.73 12.60
N LYS A 130 -6.65 11.57 13.15
CA LYS A 130 -6.54 11.27 14.58
C LYS A 130 -5.10 11.36 15.06
N ILE A 131 -4.17 10.73 14.33
CA ILE A 131 -2.75 10.74 14.67
C ILE A 131 -2.15 12.15 14.55
N SER A 132 -2.53 12.91 13.53
CA SER A 132 -2.08 14.30 13.36
C SER A 132 -2.51 15.20 14.51
N LYS A 133 -3.74 15.03 15.04
CA LYS A 133 -4.21 15.74 16.24
C LYS A 133 -3.41 15.38 17.49
N VAL A 134 -3.07 14.10 17.68
CA VAL A 134 -2.22 13.66 18.81
C VAL A 134 -0.85 14.31 18.73
N PHE A 135 -0.19 14.29 17.57
CA PHE A 135 1.11 14.93 17.39
C PHE A 135 1.08 16.44 17.60
N ALA A 136 0.03 17.13 17.13
CA ALA A 136 -0.14 18.56 17.38
C ALA A 136 -0.29 18.86 18.88
N GLY A 137 -1.03 18.02 19.61
CA GLY A 137 -1.17 18.10 21.06
C GLY A 137 0.18 17.93 21.79
N LEU A 138 0.94 16.90 21.45
CA LEU A 138 2.26 16.64 22.02
C LEU A 138 3.25 17.78 21.74
N ALA A 139 3.29 18.28 20.49
CA ALA A 139 4.16 19.40 20.12
C ALA A 139 3.85 20.67 20.92
N LYS A 140 2.58 20.90 21.27
CA LYS A 140 2.18 22.02 22.14
C LYS A 140 2.67 21.84 23.57
N VAL A 141 2.62 20.62 24.10
CA VAL A 141 3.14 20.28 25.43
C VAL A 141 4.66 20.45 25.49
N GLU A 142 5.39 19.94 24.49
CA GLU A 142 6.85 20.08 24.43
C GLU A 142 7.30 21.54 24.30
N LYS A 143 6.59 22.35 23.50
CA LYS A 143 6.83 23.80 23.44
C LYS A 143 6.64 24.48 24.80
N LYS A 144 5.63 24.04 25.57
CA LYS A 144 5.38 24.56 26.93
C LYS A 144 6.52 24.15 27.88
N HIS A 145 6.98 22.90 27.84
CA HIS A 145 8.13 22.43 28.62
C HIS A 145 9.39 23.23 28.29
N ALA A 146 9.73 23.37 27.00
CA ALA A 146 10.87 24.14 26.55
C ALA A 146 10.81 25.60 27.04
N ALA A 147 9.66 26.27 26.89
CA ALA A 147 9.47 27.64 27.38
C ALA A 147 9.64 27.75 28.91
N GLN A 148 9.20 26.74 29.67
CA GLN A 148 9.35 26.70 31.12
C GLN A 148 10.82 26.52 31.53
N TYR A 149 11.56 25.62 30.88
CA TYR A 149 13.00 25.48 31.12
C TYR A 149 13.78 26.76 30.81
N THR A 150 13.48 27.42 29.68
CA THR A 150 14.10 28.70 29.33
C THR A 150 13.81 29.78 30.38
N LYS A 151 12.57 29.84 30.89
CA LYS A 151 12.19 30.80 31.95
C LYS A 151 12.94 30.53 33.26
N THR A 152 13.07 29.27 33.67
CA THR A 152 13.80 28.89 34.88
C THR A 152 15.30 29.19 34.76
N LEU A 153 15.91 28.89 33.60
CA LEU A 153 17.32 29.22 33.33
C LEU A 153 17.59 30.72 33.35
N ALA A 154 16.66 31.55 32.83
CA ALA A 154 16.78 33.00 32.86
C ALA A 154 16.61 33.62 34.26
N SER A 155 16.16 32.84 35.25
CA SER A 155 15.98 33.27 36.63
C SER A 155 17.08 32.81 37.60
N LEU A 156 18.11 32.12 37.09
CA LEU A 156 19.34 31.76 37.79
C LEU A 156 20.44 32.80 37.52
#